data_AF-A0A1K2EB64-F1
#
_entry.id   AF-A0A1K2EB64-F1
#
_cell.length_a   1.000
_cell.length_b   1.000
_cell.length_c   1.000
_cell.angle_alpha   90.00
_cell.angle_beta   90.00
_cell.angle_gamma   90.00
#
_symmetry.space_group_name_H-M   'P 1'
#
loop_
_entity.id
_entity.type
_entity.pdbx_description
1 polymer ?
#
loop_
_entity_poly.entity_id
_entity_poly.type
_entity_poly.pdbx_seq_one_letter_code
_entity_poly.pdbx_strand_id
1 'polypeptide(L)'
;MHLTSTGKLLAGELRMEPDPVSLLGRHAPGRLTVFSADAQKRLGEIEVGLGPLTITSSSDGRIGYVACVASSTVDIVDLVTLQGLARLDIAGLGEPGSHGLAYIPRPA
;
A
#
# COMPACT_ATOMS: atom_id res chain seq x y z
N MET A 1 -4.39 -6.09 4.52
CA MET A 1 -5.57 -5.18 4.47
C MET A 1 -5.56 -4.28 5.70
N HIS A 2 -6.21 -3.12 5.66
CA HIS A 2 -6.30 -2.15 6.76
C HIS A 2 -7.67 -1.46 6.78
N LEU A 3 -8.33 -1.34 7.94
CA LEU A 3 -9.56 -0.57 8.10
C LEU A 3 -9.21 0.79 8.72
N THR A 4 -9.51 1.86 8.00
CA THR A 4 -9.29 3.23 8.49
C THR A 4 -10.32 3.63 9.55
N SER A 5 -10.01 4.64 10.37
CA SER A 5 -10.94 5.25 11.34
C SER A 5 -12.21 5.82 10.70
N THR A 6 -12.21 6.05 9.38
CA THR A 6 -13.35 6.61 8.62
C THR A 6 -14.14 5.54 7.85
N GLY A 7 -13.90 4.25 8.11
CA GLY A 7 -14.68 3.16 7.51
C GLY A 7 -14.26 2.77 6.09
N LYS A 8 -13.11 3.25 5.59
CA LYS A 8 -12.53 2.74 4.34
C LYS A 8 -11.70 1.48 4.62
N LEU A 9 -11.94 0.42 3.87
CA LEU A 9 -11.11 -0.78 3.85
C LEU A 9 -10.09 -0.68 2.71
N LEU A 10 -8.81 -0.80 3.04
CA LEU A 10 -7.69 -0.75 2.12
C LEU A 10 -7.15 -2.16 1.89
N ALA A 11 -7.13 -2.61 0.65
CA ALA A 11 -6.63 -3.92 0.26
C ALA A 11 -5.48 -3.78 -0.72
N GLY A 12 -4.29 -4.24 -0.32
CA GLY A 12 -3.13 -4.36 -1.19
C GLY A 12 -3.21 -5.65 -1.99
N GLU A 13 -2.98 -5.56 -3.28
CA GLU A 13 -2.96 -6.67 -4.22
C GLU A 13 -1.52 -6.90 -4.69
N LEU A 14 -0.99 -8.09 -4.39
CA LEU A 14 0.23 -8.59 -5.02
C LEU A 14 -0.10 -8.96 -6.47
N ARG A 15 0.68 -8.41 -7.41
CA ARG A 15 0.49 -8.66 -8.84
C ARG A 15 1.76 -9.27 -9.42
N MET A 16 1.56 -10.28 -10.26
CA MET A 16 2.63 -11.01 -10.95
C MET A 16 2.40 -10.95 -12.45
N GLU A 17 3.48 -10.91 -13.21
CA GLU A 17 3.48 -11.04 -14.67
C GLU A 17 4.25 -12.30 -15.08
N PRO A 18 3.85 -12.97 -16.19
CA PRO A 18 4.57 -14.13 -16.70
C PRO A 18 6.05 -13.81 -16.98
N ASP A 19 6.94 -14.71 -16.59
CA ASP A 19 8.38 -14.61 -16.79
C ASP A 19 8.91 -15.93 -17.40
N PRO A 20 9.58 -15.91 -18.57
CA PRO A 20 10.10 -17.12 -19.20
C PRO A 20 11.13 -17.88 -18.36
N VAL A 21 11.77 -17.24 -17.37
CA VAL A 21 12.81 -17.87 -16.53
C VAL A 21 12.34 -18.18 -15.10
N SER A 22 11.11 -17.83 -14.73
CA SER A 22 10.54 -18.05 -13.39
C SER A 22 9.12 -18.58 -13.48
N LEU A 23 8.86 -19.78 -12.93
CA LEU A 23 7.51 -20.35 -12.83
C LEU A 23 6.56 -19.50 -11.97
N LEU A 24 7.10 -18.73 -11.02
CA LEU A 24 6.31 -17.82 -10.19
C LEU A 24 5.98 -16.51 -10.92
N GLY A 25 6.63 -16.23 -12.05
CA GLY A 25 6.58 -14.94 -12.71
C GLY A 25 7.54 -13.92 -12.09
N ARG A 26 7.39 -12.65 -12.49
CA ARG A 26 8.04 -11.49 -11.90
C ARG A 26 6.99 -10.59 -11.24
N HIS A 27 7.40 -9.82 -10.24
CA HIS A 27 6.51 -8.83 -9.63
C HIS A 27 6.14 -7.74 -10.65
N ALA A 28 4.87 -7.38 -10.65
CA ALA A 28 4.33 -6.21 -11.35
C ALA A 28 3.92 -5.14 -10.31
N PRO A 29 3.75 -3.87 -10.73
CA PRO A 29 3.19 -2.84 -9.86
C PRO A 29 1.93 -3.32 -9.15
N GLY A 30 1.97 -3.24 -7.82
CA GLY A 30 0.86 -3.64 -6.97
C GLY A 30 -0.31 -2.68 -7.10
N ARG A 31 -1.41 -3.03 -6.46
CA ARG A 31 -2.61 -2.19 -6.46
C ARG A 31 -3.15 -2.02 -5.04
N LEU A 32 -3.43 -0.79 -4.63
CA LEU A 32 -4.20 -0.50 -3.44
C LEU A 32 -5.65 -0.27 -3.86
N THR A 33 -6.53 -1.21 -3.56
CA THR A 33 -7.97 -1.04 -3.77
C THR A 33 -8.63 -0.51 -2.51
N VAL A 34 -9.44 0.53 -2.67
CA VAL A 34 -10.16 1.18 -1.57
C VAL A 34 -11.63 0.83 -1.67
N PHE A 35 -12.20 0.35 -0.56
CA PHE A 35 -13.61 0.04 -0.43
C PHE A 35 -14.24 0.89 0.68
N SER A 36 -15.50 1.23 0.53
CA SER A 36 -16.35 1.65 1.64
C SER A 36 -16.86 0.38 2.31
N ALA A 37 -16.55 0.23 3.60
CA ALA A 37 -16.88 -0.99 4.35
C ALA A 37 -18.39 -1.07 4.67
N ASP A 38 -19.02 0.09 4.87
CA ASP A 38 -20.45 0.23 5.15
C ASP A 38 -21.32 -0.06 3.92
N ALA A 39 -21.00 0.53 2.77
CA ALA A 39 -21.75 0.31 1.52
C ALA A 39 -21.28 -0.93 0.75
N GLN A 40 -20.24 -1.62 1.24
CA GLN A 40 -19.63 -2.81 0.63
C GLN A 40 -19.28 -2.58 -0.85
N LYS A 41 -18.78 -1.37 -1.16
CA LYS A 41 -18.56 -0.92 -2.53
C LYS A 41 -17.12 -0.51 -2.75
N ARG A 42 -16.55 -0.88 -3.90
CA ARG A 42 -15.27 -0.36 -4.36
C ARG A 42 -15.38 1.14 -4.66
N LEU A 43 -14.54 1.93 -4.02
CA LEU A 43 -14.43 3.38 -4.23
C LEU A 43 -13.43 3.70 -5.35
N GLY A 44 -12.34 2.94 -5.45
CA GLY A 44 -11.38 3.04 -6.53
C GLY A 44 -10.10 2.28 -6.23
N GLU A 45 -9.07 2.52 -7.03
CA GLU A 45 -7.79 1.82 -6.97
C GLU A 45 -6.64 2.76 -7.29
N ILE A 46 -5.48 2.49 -6.70
CA ILE A 46 -4.26 3.27 -6.85
C ILE A 46 -3.13 2.28 -7.17
N GLU A 47 -2.34 2.53 -8.20
CA GLU A 47 -1.12 1.76 -8.44
C GLU A 47 -0.09 2.08 -7.35
N VAL A 48 0.58 1.04 -6.84
CA VAL A 48 1.63 1.16 -5.83
C VAL A 48 2.86 0.35 -6.25
N GLY A 49 3.92 0.41 -5.44
CA GLY A 49 5.14 -0.36 -5.61
C GLY A 49 4.93 -1.88 -5.63
N LEU A 50 6.04 -2.61 -5.68
CA LEU A 50 6.03 -4.06 -5.85
C LEU A 50 5.82 -4.77 -4.51
N GLY A 51 4.89 -5.73 -4.47
CA GLY A 51 4.60 -6.50 -3.26
C GLY A 51 4.07 -5.65 -2.11
N PRO A 52 2.93 -4.95 -2.27
CA PRO A 52 2.28 -4.25 -1.17
C PRO A 52 1.92 -5.25 -0.07
N LEU A 53 2.40 -4.98 1.15
CA LEU A 53 2.32 -5.93 2.26
C LEU A 53 1.63 -5.31 3.47
N THR A 54 2.33 -4.41 4.17
CA THR A 54 1.78 -3.74 5.35
C THR A 54 1.16 -2.42 4.94
N ILE A 55 -0.05 -2.17 5.43
CA ILE A 55 -0.82 -0.97 5.12
C ILE A 55 -1.26 -0.34 6.44
N THR A 56 -1.14 0.97 6.55
CA THR A 56 -1.71 1.74 7.66
C THR A 56 -2.26 3.07 7.15
N SER A 57 -2.89 3.85 8.03
CA SER A 57 -3.44 5.17 7.69
C SER A 57 -3.16 6.18 8.78
N SER A 58 -3.23 7.46 8.42
CA SER A 58 -3.30 8.54 9.40
C SER A 58 -4.52 8.39 10.31
N SER A 59 -4.48 9.04 11.48
CA SER A 59 -5.54 9.00 12.49
C SER A 59 -6.88 9.55 11.97
N ASP A 60 -6.83 10.54 11.07
CA ASP A 60 -8.00 11.11 10.39
C ASP A 60 -8.47 10.28 9.17
N GLY A 61 -7.78 9.20 8.84
CA GLY A 61 -8.10 8.30 7.73
C GLY A 61 -7.99 8.93 6.33
N ARG A 62 -7.31 10.08 6.19
CA ARG A 62 -7.14 10.77 4.90
C ARG A 62 -5.92 10.31 4.12
N ILE A 63 -4.85 9.89 4.80
CA ILE A 63 -3.60 9.46 4.18
C ILE A 63 -3.40 7.96 4.42
N GLY A 64 -3.07 7.24 3.35
CA GLY A 64 -2.67 5.83 3.41
C GLY A 64 -1.16 5.68 3.24
N TYR A 65 -0.59 4.69 3.91
CA TYR A 65 0.82 4.31 3.80
C TYR A 65 0.90 2.83 3.45
N VAL A 66 1.62 2.50 2.38
CA VAL A 66 1.72 1.12 1.86
C VAL A 66 3.19 0.74 1.75
N ALA A 67 3.64 -0.18 2.60
CA ALA A 67 4.96 -0.79 2.46
C ALA A 67 4.93 -1.79 1.30
N CYS A 68 5.79 -1.57 0.32
CA CYS A 68 5.94 -2.38 -0.88
C CYS A 68 7.27 -3.13 -0.80
N VAL A 69 7.20 -4.36 -0.26
CA VAL A 69 8.39 -5.09 0.18
C VAL A 69 9.37 -5.36 -0.96
N ALA A 70 8.89 -5.74 -2.14
CA ALA A 70 9.79 -6.12 -3.22
C ALA A 70 10.46 -4.92 -3.90
N SER A 71 9.85 -3.74 -3.87
CA SER A 71 10.49 -2.50 -4.35
C SER A 71 11.29 -1.78 -3.26
N SER A 72 11.21 -2.21 -2.00
CA SER A 72 11.78 -1.50 -0.84
C SER A 72 11.28 -0.05 -0.75
N THR A 73 9.99 0.17 -0.93
CA THR A 73 9.39 1.52 -0.90
C THR A 73 8.21 1.61 0.06
N VAL A 74 7.94 2.83 0.53
CA VAL A 74 6.66 3.17 1.17
C VAL A 74 5.94 4.17 0.28
N ASP A 75 4.79 3.77 -0.25
CA ASP A 75 3.93 4.63 -1.04
C ASP A 75 2.93 5.35 -0.12
N ILE A 76 2.89 6.68 -0.26
CA ILE A 76 2.00 7.56 0.48
C ILE A 76 0.88 8.00 -0.47
N VAL A 77 -0.37 7.80 -0.07
CA VAL A 77 -1.54 8.03 -0.93
C VAL A 77 -2.59 8.89 -0.23
N ASP A 78 -3.31 9.69 -1.00
CA ASP A 78 -4.51 10.41 -0.58
C ASP A 78 -5.73 9.51 -0.75
N LEU A 79 -6.45 9.24 0.35
CA LEU A 79 -7.61 8.35 0.39
C LEU A 79 -8.94 9.08 0.11
N VAL A 80 -8.90 10.40 -0.08
CA VAL A 80 -10.03 11.23 -0.49
C VAL A 80 -10.03 11.37 -2.01
N THR A 81 -8.89 11.76 -2.59
CA THR A 81 -8.75 11.96 -4.05
C THR A 81 -8.35 10.68 -4.79
N LEU A 82 -7.91 9.64 -4.06
CA LEU A 82 -7.41 8.37 -4.60
C LEU A 82 -6.20 8.57 -5.52
N GLN A 83 -5.24 9.36 -5.06
CA GLN A 83 -4.02 9.68 -5.78
C GLN A 83 -2.76 9.36 -4.98
N GLY A 84 -1.68 9.02 -5.67
CA GLY A 84 -0.35 8.94 -5.06
C GLY A 84 0.16 10.34 -4.71
N LEU A 85 0.68 10.49 -3.49
CA LEU A 85 1.24 11.75 -3.00
C LEU A 85 2.77 11.74 -3.04
N ALA A 86 3.37 10.65 -2.60
CA ALA A 86 4.82 10.50 -2.56
C ALA A 86 5.22 9.02 -2.51
N ARG A 87 6.48 8.76 -2.81
CA ARG A 87 7.13 7.46 -2.63
C ARG A 87 8.43 7.67 -1.88
N LEU A 88 8.62 6.88 -0.83
CA LEU A 88 9.85 6.88 -0.03
C LEU A 88 10.65 5.63 -0.37
N ASP A 89 11.90 5.82 -0.77
CA ASP A 89 12.84 4.71 -0.93
C ASP A 89 13.43 4.35 0.44
N ILE A 90 13.37 3.07 0.79
CA ILE A 90 13.89 2.54 2.05
C ILE A 90 15.11 1.69 1.72
N ALA A 91 16.26 2.05 2.28
CA ALA A 91 17.49 1.30 2.05
C ALA A 91 17.36 -0.14 2.57
N GLY A 92 17.71 -1.11 1.73
CA GLY A 92 17.86 -2.50 2.14
C GLY A 92 19.22 -2.73 2.82
N LEU A 93 19.25 -3.59 3.84
CA LEU A 93 20.47 -3.99 4.55
C LEU A 93 20.80 -5.47 4.25
N GLY A 94 20.87 -5.82 2.96
CA GLY A 94 20.99 -7.21 2.49
C GLY A 94 19.65 -7.92 2.25
N GLU A 95 18.55 -7.31 2.69
CA GLU A 95 17.17 -7.73 2.48
C GLU A 95 16.29 -6.49 2.16
N PRO A 96 15.09 -6.67 1.57
CA PRO A 96 14.23 -5.54 1.25
C PRO A 96 13.82 -4.74 2.50
N GLY A 97 13.91 -3.40 2.40
CA GLY A 97 13.87 -2.52 3.58
C GLY A 97 12.48 -2.21 4.15
N SER A 98 11.42 -2.33 3.35
CA SER A 98 10.06 -1.94 3.76
C SER A 98 9.18 -3.17 4.02
N HIS A 99 9.02 -3.56 5.29
CA HIS A 99 8.17 -4.71 5.66
C HIS A 99 7.02 -4.30 6.59
N GLY A 100 7.33 -3.99 7.85
CA GLY A 100 6.35 -3.51 8.84
C GLY A 100 6.24 -1.99 8.88
N LEU A 101 5.06 -1.47 9.24
CA LEU A 101 4.80 -0.04 9.44
C LEU A 101 4.07 0.19 10.76
N ALA A 102 4.42 1.27 11.43
CA ALA A 102 3.64 1.82 12.53
C ALA A 102 3.44 3.32 12.29
N TYR A 103 2.19 3.78 12.36
CA TYR A 103 1.88 5.21 12.36
C TYR A 103 1.86 5.72 13.81
N ILE A 104 2.73 6.69 14.11
CA ILE A 104 2.80 7.33 15.43
C ILE A 104 2.31 8.77 15.26
N PRO A 105 1.10 9.11 15.75
CA PRO A 105 0.62 10.49 15.72
C PRO A 105 1.49 11.37 16.62
N ARG A 106 1.78 12.59 16.17
CA ARG A 106 2.40 13.59 17.03
C ARG A 106 1.38 14.03 18.10
N PRO A 107 1.75 14.05 19.39
CA PRO A 107 0.91 14.65 20.43
C PRO A 107 0.62 16.12 20.09
N ALA A 108 -0.59 16.58 20.39
CA ALA A 108 -0.96 17.98 20.29
C ALA A 108 -0.12 18.86 21.20
#